data_AF-A0A5B2WJ50-F1
#
_entry.id   AF-A0A5B2WJ50-F1
#
_cell.length_a   1.000
_cell.length_b   1.000
_cell.length_c   1.000
_cell.angle_alpha   90.00
_cell.angle_beta   90.00
_cell.angle_gamma   90.00
#
_symmetry.space_group_name_H-M   'P 1'
#
loop_
_entity.id
_entity.type
_entity.pdbx_description
1 polymer ?
#
loop_
_entity_poly.entity_id
_entity_poly.type
_entity_poly.pdbx_seq_one_letter_code
_entity_poly.pdbx_strand_id
1 'polypeptide(L)'
;MVWTGGWVARRLGVRLVDTGQTDLRALAGLALRLDTLRAHLLVSSVLGKYVPAPPAKAILAGEALGRAVAACLGEPPRCWFAETATALGHLVADVLDTLTRK
;
A
#
# COMPACT_ATOMS: atom_id res chain seq x y z
N MET A 1 18.55 5.18 6.71
CA MET A 1 18.28 3.80 7.15
C MET A 1 16.95 3.35 6.53
N VAL A 2 16.88 2.16 5.90
CA VAL A 2 15.65 1.63 5.30
C VAL A 2 14.96 0.71 6.30
N TRP A 3 13.67 0.95 6.56
CA TRP A 3 12.86 0.05 7.38
C TRP A 3 12.40 -1.16 6.57
N THR A 4 12.63 -2.36 7.10
CA THR A 4 12.32 -3.63 6.41
C THR A 4 11.26 -4.47 7.09
N GLY A 5 10.78 -4.07 8.28
CA GLY A 5 9.86 -4.87 9.11
C GLY A 5 10.41 -6.21 9.62
N GLY A 6 11.66 -6.57 9.28
CA GLY A 6 12.23 -7.90 9.55
C GLY A 6 12.64 -8.14 11.00
N TRP A 7 12.77 -7.09 11.81
CA TRP A 7 13.10 -7.25 13.24
C TRP A 7 11.94 -7.91 14.00
N VAL A 8 10.71 -7.43 13.81
CA VAL A 8 9.51 -7.95 14.50
C VAL A 8 9.25 -9.40 14.11
N ALA A 9 9.34 -9.71 12.81
CA ALA A 9 9.19 -11.07 12.28
C ALA A 9 10.15 -12.05 12.96
N ARG A 10 11.44 -11.71 13.03
CA ARG A 10 12.46 -12.56 13.67
C ARG A 10 12.28 -12.64 15.18
N ARG A 11 11.98 -11.52 15.85
CA ARG A 11 11.89 -11.48 17.31
C ARG A 11 10.73 -12.29 17.86
N LEU A 12 9.62 -12.35 17.12
CA LEU A 12 8.39 -13.01 17.55
C LEU A 12 8.10 -14.35 16.84
N GLY A 13 8.95 -14.76 15.90
CA GLY A 13 8.74 -16.01 15.14
C GLY A 13 7.51 -15.97 14.22
N VAL A 14 7.09 -14.78 13.79
CA VAL A 14 5.95 -14.57 12.89
C VAL A 14 6.41 -14.23 11.48
N ARG A 15 5.64 -14.63 10.47
CA ARG A 15 5.94 -14.34 9.06
C ARG A 15 4.73 -13.78 8.34
N LEU A 16 4.97 -12.82 7.45
CA LEU A 16 3.98 -12.41 6.45
C LEU A 16 3.92 -13.49 5.37
N VAL A 17 2.70 -13.93 5.05
CA VAL A 17 2.41 -14.91 4.01
C VAL A 17 1.51 -14.25 2.98
N ASP A 18 1.93 -14.32 1.73
CA ASP A 18 1.18 -13.85 0.58
C ASP A 18 0.10 -14.86 0.21
N THR A 19 -1.13 -14.39 -0.03
CA THR A 19 -2.26 -15.22 -0.42
C THR A 19 -2.76 -14.94 -1.84
N GLY A 20 -2.05 -14.10 -2.61
CA GLY A 20 -2.56 -13.59 -3.88
C GLY A 20 -1.51 -13.05 -4.84
N GLN A 21 -1.96 -12.13 -5.72
CA GLN A 21 -1.25 -11.69 -6.92
C GLN A 21 -0.09 -10.70 -6.70
N THR A 22 0.25 -10.35 -5.46
CA THR A 22 1.30 -9.35 -5.17
C THR A 22 2.11 -9.75 -3.96
N ASP A 23 3.42 -9.48 -4.02
CA ASP A 23 4.34 -9.66 -2.92
C ASP A 23 4.06 -8.62 -1.80
N LEU A 24 3.40 -9.05 -0.73
CA LEU A 24 3.08 -8.24 0.45
C LEU A 24 4.35 -7.73 1.12
N ARG A 25 5.47 -8.48 1.06
CA ARG A 25 6.73 -8.08 1.70
C ARG A 25 7.39 -6.93 0.96
N ALA A 26 7.11 -6.76 -0.33
CA ALA A 26 7.52 -5.58 -1.09
C ALA A 26 6.71 -4.32 -0.71
N LEU A 27 5.49 -4.50 -0.21
CA LEU A 27 4.54 -3.41 0.08
C LEU A 27 4.45 -3.06 1.56
N ALA A 28 4.64 -4.01 2.46
CA ALA A 28 4.42 -3.87 3.88
C ALA A 28 5.34 -4.75 4.73
N GLY A 29 5.47 -4.37 5.99
CA GLY A 29 6.24 -5.09 7.01
C GLY A 29 5.55 -5.05 8.36
N LEU A 30 6.10 -5.78 9.33
CA LEU A 30 5.55 -5.83 10.69
C LEU A 30 6.16 -4.76 11.59
N ALA A 31 5.31 -4.15 12.40
CA ALA A 31 5.67 -3.24 13.49
C ALA A 31 4.96 -3.64 14.79
N LEU A 32 5.40 -3.06 15.90
CA LEU A 32 4.78 -3.25 17.21
C LEU A 32 4.08 -1.98 17.67
N ARG A 33 2.93 -2.14 18.33
CA ARG A 33 2.27 -1.08 19.08
C ARG A 33 2.58 -1.27 20.57
N LEU A 34 2.82 -0.16 21.27
CA LEU A 34 3.03 -0.18 22.73
C LEU A 34 1.74 -0.50 23.51
N ASP A 35 0.58 -0.36 22.85
CA ASP A 35 -0.76 -0.67 23.37
C ASP A 35 -1.13 -2.13 23.02
N THR A 36 -1.59 -2.87 24.03
CA THR A 36 -1.45 -4.32 24.14
C THR A 36 -2.61 -5.13 23.55
N LEU A 37 -3.75 -4.50 23.24
CA LEU A 37 -4.91 -5.21 22.70
C LEU A 37 -4.67 -5.76 21.29
N ARG A 38 -3.76 -5.14 20.52
CA ARG A 38 -3.31 -5.59 19.19
C ARG A 38 -1.84 -5.23 19.00
N ALA A 39 -0.95 -6.05 19.55
CA ALA A 39 0.49 -5.76 19.56
C ALA A 39 1.12 -5.68 18.15
N HIS A 40 0.58 -6.39 17.17
CA HIS A 40 1.14 -6.45 15.81
C HIS A 40 0.44 -5.47 14.86
N LEU A 41 1.23 -4.68 14.12
CA LEU A 41 0.75 -3.76 13.08
C LEU A 41 1.36 -4.15 11.73
N LEU A 42 0.53 -4.23 10.70
CA LEU A 42 0.99 -4.24 9.31
C LEU A 42 1.21 -2.78 8.88
N VAL A 43 2.46 -2.44 8.59
CA VAL A 43 2.86 -1.08 8.20
C VAL A 43 3.20 -1.05 6.72
N SER A 44 2.54 -0.17 5.98
CA SER A 44 2.85 0.06 4.57
C SER A 44 4.18 0.78 4.42
N SER A 45 5.01 0.29 3.49
CA SER A 45 6.22 0.95 3.00
C SER A 45 5.95 1.87 1.79
N VAL A 46 4.69 2.03 1.41
CA VAL A 46 4.24 2.85 0.26
C VAL A 46 3.57 4.13 0.74
N LEU A 47 2.68 4.03 1.73
CA LEU A 47 1.80 5.15 2.12
C LEU A 47 2.50 6.26 2.93
N GLY A 48 3.71 6.03 3.44
CA GLY A 48 4.42 7.04 4.22
C GLY A 48 3.87 7.32 5.64
N LYS A 49 2.76 6.67 6.04
CA LYS A 49 2.04 6.97 7.30
C LYS A 49 2.87 6.79 8.57
N TYR A 50 3.58 5.68 8.68
CA TYR A 50 4.34 5.32 9.89
C TYR A 50 5.85 5.25 9.65
N VAL A 51 6.25 5.04 8.41
CA VAL A 51 7.65 4.98 7.98
C VAL A 51 7.80 5.85 6.75
N PRO A 52 8.89 6.64 6.63
CA PRO A 52 9.15 7.40 5.43
C PRO A 52 9.18 6.49 4.21
N ALA A 53 8.42 6.83 3.18
CA ALA A 53 8.40 6.15 1.90
C ALA A 53 8.93 7.12 0.82
N PRO A 54 9.80 6.66 -0.10
CA PRO A 54 10.19 7.47 -1.25
C PRO A 54 8.95 7.86 -2.06
N PRO A 55 8.77 9.14 -2.47
CA PRO A 55 7.60 9.57 -3.25
C PRO A 55 7.40 8.75 -4.53
N ALA A 56 8.50 8.42 -5.22
CA ALA A 56 8.48 7.57 -6.41
C ALA A 56 7.84 6.20 -6.16
N LYS A 57 8.00 5.63 -4.96
CA LYS A 57 7.38 4.33 -4.62
C LYS A 57 5.86 4.44 -4.51
N ALA A 58 5.34 5.54 -3.97
CA ALA A 58 3.91 5.81 -3.91
C ALA A 58 3.32 6.02 -5.31
N ILE A 59 4.00 6.82 -6.15
CA ILE A 59 3.60 7.10 -7.54
C ILE A 59 3.50 5.79 -8.34
N LEU A 60 4.57 4.99 -8.36
CA LEU A 60 4.61 3.73 -9.10
C LEU A 60 3.55 2.73 -8.61
N ALA A 61 3.31 2.66 -7.30
CA ALA A 61 2.26 1.82 -6.74
C ALA A 61 0.86 2.30 -7.13
N GLY A 62 0.62 3.61 -7.12
CA GLY A 62 -0.64 4.22 -7.53
C GLY A 62 -0.92 3.98 -9.02
N GLU A 63 0.09 4.13 -9.87
CA GLU A 63 0.01 3.84 -11.30
C GLU A 63 -0.33 2.37 -11.58
N ALA A 64 0.37 1.44 -10.92
CA ALA A 64 0.13 0.01 -11.06
C ALA A 64 -1.28 -0.36 -10.58
N LEU A 65 -1.69 0.18 -9.43
CA LEU A 65 -3.03 -0.03 -8.89
C LEU A 65 -4.10 0.54 -9.82
N GLY A 66 -3.91 1.74 -10.38
CA GLY A 66 -4.85 2.36 -11.31
C GLY A 66 -5.08 1.53 -12.57
N ARG A 67 -4.02 0.95 -13.13
CA ARG A 67 -4.14 0.01 -14.27
C ARG A 67 -4.88 -1.28 -13.89
N ALA A 68 -4.59 -1.84 -12.71
CA ALA A 68 -5.30 -3.03 -12.22
C ALA A 68 -6.79 -2.75 -11.99
N VAL A 69 -7.11 -1.60 -11.40
CA VAL A 69 -8.48 -1.12 -11.20
C VAL A 69 -9.19 -0.93 -12.54
N ALA A 70 -8.55 -0.31 -13.53
CA ALA A 70 -9.12 -0.14 -14.87
C ALA A 70 -9.48 -1.48 -15.52
N ALA A 71 -8.58 -2.47 -15.40
CA ALA A 71 -8.79 -3.81 -15.93
C ALA A 71 -9.94 -4.54 -15.23
N CYS A 72 -10.22 -4.25 -13.96
CA CYS A 72 -11.28 -4.88 -13.19
C CYS A 72 -12.66 -4.19 -13.33
N LEU A 73 -12.70 -2.86 -13.43
CA LEU A 73 -13.97 -2.12 -13.24
C LEU A 73 -14.72 -1.74 -14.52
N GLY A 74 -14.10 -1.79 -15.71
CA GLY A 74 -14.77 -1.44 -16.98
C GLY A 74 -15.07 0.06 -17.11
N GLU A 75 -15.99 0.60 -16.30
CA GLU A 75 -16.22 2.04 -16.10
C GLU A 75 -15.74 2.47 -14.69
N PRO A 76 -14.94 3.54 -14.57
CA PRO A 76 -14.39 3.91 -13.27
C PRO A 76 -15.43 4.61 -12.38
N PRO A 77 -15.61 4.19 -11.12
CA PRO A 77 -16.40 4.96 -10.16
C PRO A 77 -15.75 6.32 -9.91
N ARG A 78 -16.55 7.38 -9.77
CA ARG A 78 -16.05 8.77 -9.60
C ARG A 78 -15.87 9.18 -8.13
N CYS A 79 -15.51 8.24 -7.26
CA CYS A 79 -15.31 8.53 -5.84
C CYS A 79 -14.09 7.75 -5.29
N TRP A 80 -13.04 8.50 -4.94
CA TRP A 80 -11.76 7.96 -4.48
C TRP A 80 -11.39 8.57 -3.14
N PHE A 81 -12.15 8.25 -2.08
CA PHE A 81 -11.80 8.66 -0.73
C PHE A 81 -11.22 7.49 0.04
N ALA A 82 -9.95 7.59 0.40
CA ALA A 82 -9.29 6.67 1.30
C ALA A 82 -8.49 7.50 2.29
N GLU A 83 -9.05 7.89 3.43
CA GLU A 83 -8.42 8.85 4.38
C GLU A 83 -6.95 8.53 4.69
N THR A 84 -6.61 7.25 4.92
CA THR A 84 -5.23 6.81 5.18
C THR A 84 -4.37 6.68 3.90
N ALA A 85 -4.98 6.56 2.73
CA ALA A 85 -4.31 6.35 1.44
C ALA A 85 -4.71 7.42 0.40
N THR A 86 -5.03 8.64 0.85
CA THR A 86 -5.61 9.69 -0.01
C THR A 86 -4.70 9.99 -1.20
N ALA A 87 -3.40 10.12 -0.95
CA ALA A 87 -2.41 10.33 -2.01
C ALA A 87 -2.38 9.17 -3.04
N LEU A 88 -2.48 7.92 -2.58
CA LEU A 88 -2.56 6.76 -3.47
C LEU A 88 -3.87 6.77 -4.28
N GLY A 89 -4.98 7.16 -3.65
CA GLY A 89 -6.28 7.32 -4.31
C GLY A 89 -6.25 8.36 -5.43
N HIS A 90 -5.59 9.49 -5.22
CA HIS A 90 -5.39 10.50 -6.28
C HIS A 90 -4.58 9.96 -7.45
N LEU A 91 -3.48 9.23 -7.19
CA LEU A 91 -2.67 8.62 -8.25
C LEU A 91 -3.46 7.59 -9.07
N VAL A 92 -4.33 6.81 -8.42
CA VAL A 92 -5.25 5.89 -9.09
C VAL A 92 -6.23 6.67 -9.97
N ALA A 93 -6.82 7.74 -9.45
CA ALA A 93 -7.74 8.60 -10.18
C ALA A 93 -7.07 9.21 -11.44
N ASP A 94 -5.84 9.71 -11.31
CA ASP A 94 -5.07 10.29 -12.43
C ASP A 94 -4.89 9.29 -13.58
N VAL A 95 -4.60 8.03 -13.26
CA VAL A 95 -4.46 6.96 -14.26
C VAL A 95 -5.79 6.69 -14.96
N LEU A 96 -6.87 6.58 -14.21
CA LEU A 96 -8.19 6.29 -14.76
C LEU A 96 -8.71 7.43 -15.64
N ASP A 97 -8.46 8.67 -15.23
CA ASP A 97 -8.77 9.86 -16.03
C ASP A 97 -7.94 9.93 -17.31
N THR A 98 -6.72 9.40 -17.31
CA THR A 98 -5.88 9.31 -18.51
C THR A 98 -6.40 8.24 -19.48
N LEU A 99 -6.90 7.12 -18.95
CA LEU A 99 -7.40 6.01 -19.76
C LEU A 99 -8.80 6.27 -20.34
N THR A 100 -9.62 7.09 -19.68
CA THR A 100 -11.00 7.41 -20.10
C THR A 100 -11.12 8.63 -21.01
N ARG A 101 -10.08 9.48 -21.12
CA ARG A 101 -10.06 10.65 -22.02
C ARG A 101 -9.81 10.31 -23.50
N LYS A 102 -10.02 9.06 -23.92
CA LYS A 102 -10.08 8.67 -25.33
C LYS A 102 -11.50 8.83 -25.87
#